data_AF-A0AAD9RC50-F1
#
_entry.id   AF-A0AAD9RC50-F1
#
_cell.length_a   1.000
_cell.length_b   1.000
_cell.length_c   1.000
_cell.angle_alpha   90.00
_cell.angle_beta   90.00
_cell.angle_gamma   90.00
#
_symmetry.space_group_name_H-M   'P 1'
#
loop_
_entity.id
_entity.type
_entity.pdbx_description
1 polymer ?
#
loop_
_entity_poly.entity_id
_entity_poly.type
_entity_poly.pdbx_seq_one_letter_code
_entity_poly.pdbx_strand_id
1 'polypeptide(L)'
;MREIVHLQAGQCGNQIGAKFWEVISEEHGIDQSGIYHGESDLQLERISVYYNEASVATSTNGGKYVPRAILLDLEPAVNMVPFPRLHFFMPGFAPLTSRSMQQYSALSVPELTQQMFDAKNMMAACDPRHGRYLTVAAVFRGRMSMKEVDEQMLSVQNKNSSYFVEWIPNNVKTAVCDIPPKGLKMSSTFIGNTTAIQELFKRISEQFTAMFRRKAFLHWYTGEGMDEMEFTEAESNMNDLVSEYQQYQEATAEEDFEAEECADDFEACEQE
;
A
#
# COMPACT_ATOMS: atom_id res chain seq x y z
N MET A 1 11.48 12.56 40.49
CA MET A 1 11.23 11.60 39.38
C MET A 1 11.44 12.34 38.08
N ARG A 2 12.11 11.72 37.10
CA ARG A 2 12.19 12.26 35.73
C ARG A 2 11.20 11.47 34.91
N GLU A 3 10.15 12.13 34.44
CA GLU A 3 9.13 11.54 33.58
C GLU A 3 9.46 11.90 32.13
N ILE A 4 9.28 10.95 31.21
CA ILE A 4 9.48 11.16 29.77
C ILE A 4 8.11 11.04 29.09
N VAL A 5 7.78 12.02 28.26
CA VAL A 5 6.61 11.99 27.37
C VAL A 5 7.13 11.87 25.95
N HIS A 6 6.70 10.83 25.24
CA HIS A 6 7.12 10.59 23.86
C HIS A 6 6.10 11.20 22.89
N LEU A 7 6.53 12.11 22.03
CA LEU A 7 5.70 12.69 20.97
C LEU A 7 6.29 12.28 19.62
N GLN A 8 5.55 11.48 18.86
CA GLN A 8 5.91 11.12 17.48
C GLN A 8 4.92 11.72 16.52
N ALA A 9 5.45 12.23 15.41
CA ALA A 9 4.66 12.85 14.37
C ALA A 9 5.05 12.33 12.99
N GLY A 10 4.05 11.98 12.18
CA GLY A 10 4.20 11.48 10.81
C GLY A 10 4.56 10.00 10.70
N GLN A 11 4.32 9.42 9.52
CA GLN A 11 4.46 7.98 9.24
C GLN A 11 5.82 7.38 9.63
N CYS A 12 6.93 7.99 9.22
CA CYS A 12 8.27 7.51 9.58
C CYS A 12 8.51 7.58 11.11
N GLY A 13 8.05 8.66 11.76
CA GLY A 13 8.15 8.82 13.21
C GLY A 13 7.32 7.79 13.96
N ASN A 14 6.13 7.47 13.45
CA ASN A 14 5.24 6.47 14.02
C ASN A 14 5.78 5.05 13.85
N GLN A 15 6.40 4.71 12.72
CA GLN A 15 7.01 3.39 12.51
C GLN A 15 8.23 3.15 13.42
N ILE A 16 9.09 4.15 13.54
CA ILE A 16 10.22 4.09 14.49
C ILE A 16 9.70 4.01 15.92
N GLY A 17 8.60 4.72 16.21
CA GLY A 17 7.92 4.67 17.49
C GLY A 17 7.32 3.36 17.87
N ALA A 18 6.59 2.75 16.95
CA ALA A 18 6.02 1.43 17.12
C ALA A 18 7.13 0.43 17.46
N LYS A 19 8.23 0.41 16.69
CA LYS A 19 9.37 -0.47 16.98
C LYS A 19 10.08 -0.17 18.30
N PHE A 20 10.20 1.10 18.68
CA PHE A 20 10.74 1.46 20.00
C PHE A 20 9.85 0.93 21.14
N TRP A 21 8.53 1.09 21.04
CA TRP A 21 7.59 0.67 22.08
C TRP A 21 7.35 -0.84 22.12
N GLU A 22 7.50 -1.54 21.00
CA GLU A 22 7.51 -3.00 20.94
C GLU A 22 8.68 -3.55 21.77
N VAL A 23 9.90 -3.06 21.53
CA VAL A 23 11.10 -3.48 22.28
C VAL A 23 11.00 -3.13 23.76
N ILE A 24 10.54 -1.93 24.11
CA ILE A 24 10.40 -1.52 25.52
C ILE A 24 9.33 -2.35 26.24
N SER A 25 8.21 -2.66 25.58
CA SER A 25 7.15 -3.51 26.13
C SER A 25 7.66 -4.93 26.37
N GLU A 26 8.41 -5.51 25.42
CA GLU A 26 9.05 -6.82 25.57
C GLU A 26 10.04 -6.86 26.74
N GLU A 27 10.91 -5.84 26.86
CA GLU A 27 11.88 -5.75 27.96
C GLU A 27 11.20 -5.74 29.35
N HIS A 28 10.06 -5.05 29.45
CA HIS A 28 9.29 -4.92 30.69
C HIS A 28 8.22 -6.00 30.85
N GLY A 29 8.14 -6.98 29.95
CA GLY A 29 7.17 -8.07 30.02
C GLY A 29 5.71 -7.61 29.96
N ILE A 30 5.43 -6.52 29.25
CA ILE A 30 4.08 -5.98 29.05
C ILE A 30 3.61 -6.45 27.68
N ASP A 31 2.41 -7.04 27.63
CA ASP A 31 1.81 -7.45 26.37
C ASP A 31 1.21 -6.26 25.58
N GLN A 32 0.74 -6.52 24.36
CA GLN A 32 0.09 -5.49 23.54
C GLN A 32 -1.22 -4.96 24.16
N SER A 33 -1.82 -5.71 25.10
CA SER A 33 -3.03 -5.30 25.82
C SER A 33 -2.75 -4.39 27.03
N GLY A 34 -1.45 -4.20 27.36
CA GLY A 34 -0.97 -3.39 28.47
C GLY A 34 -0.97 -4.13 29.81
N ILE A 35 -1.09 -5.46 29.81
CA ILE A 35 -1.05 -6.33 30.99
C ILE A 35 0.38 -6.86 31.16
N TYR A 36 0.86 -6.85 32.40
CA TYR A 36 2.17 -7.40 32.73
C TYR A 36 2.11 -8.93 32.89
N HIS A 37 2.99 -9.60 32.15
CA HIS A 37 3.22 -11.05 32.13
C HIS A 37 4.70 -11.40 32.39
N GLY A 38 5.45 -10.50 33.03
CA GLY A 38 6.87 -10.70 33.29
C GLY A 38 7.16 -11.69 34.42
N GLU A 39 8.34 -12.32 34.34
CA GLU A 39 8.80 -13.34 35.29
C GLU A 39 9.74 -12.78 36.37
N SER A 40 10.13 -11.50 36.28
CA SER A 40 11.16 -10.90 37.13
C SER A 40 10.77 -9.52 37.66
N ASP A 41 10.87 -9.33 38.98
CA ASP A 41 10.60 -8.05 39.65
C ASP A 41 11.48 -6.89 39.15
N LEU A 42 12.63 -7.19 38.51
CA LEU A 42 13.49 -6.20 37.88
C LEU A 42 12.83 -5.51 36.68
N GLN A 43 11.88 -6.19 36.00
CA GLN A 43 11.15 -5.64 34.85
C GLN A 43 10.15 -4.55 35.26
N LEU A 44 9.77 -4.52 36.53
CA LEU A 44 8.91 -3.48 37.10
C LEU A 44 9.73 -2.31 37.68
N GLU A 45 11.06 -2.43 37.73
CA GLU A 45 11.91 -1.38 38.31
C GLU A 45 11.93 -0.14 37.42
N ARG A 46 11.44 1.00 37.94
CA ARG A 46 11.36 2.28 37.22
C ARG A 46 10.47 2.28 35.97
N ILE A 47 9.54 1.35 35.87
CA ILE A 47 8.52 1.30 34.81
C ILE A 47 7.74 2.62 34.66
N SER A 48 7.59 3.37 35.77
CA SER A 48 6.94 4.69 35.81
C SER A 48 7.63 5.80 35.00
N VAL A 49 8.84 5.54 34.48
CA VAL A 49 9.53 6.44 33.54
C VAL A 49 8.84 6.45 32.18
N TYR A 50 8.34 5.29 31.73
CA TYR A 50 7.77 5.09 30.40
C TYR A 50 6.25 4.87 30.43
N TYR A 51 5.73 4.21 31.47
CA TYR A 51 4.31 3.87 31.59
C TYR A 51 3.63 4.62 32.73
N ASN A 52 2.31 4.71 32.65
CA ASN A 52 1.43 5.09 33.75
C ASN A 52 0.63 3.87 34.19
N GLU A 53 0.66 3.56 35.49
CA GLU A 53 -0.10 2.44 36.05
C GLU A 53 -1.56 2.86 36.19
N ALA A 54 -2.43 2.30 35.35
CA ALA A 54 -3.85 2.61 35.32
C ALA A 54 -4.66 1.74 36.31
N SER A 55 -4.19 0.52 36.60
CA SER A 55 -4.76 -0.34 37.64
C SER A 55 -3.68 -1.12 38.37
N VAL A 56 -3.80 -1.17 39.70
CA VAL A 56 -2.85 -1.85 40.58
C VAL A 56 -2.95 -3.36 40.38
N ALA A 57 -1.81 -4.01 40.19
CA ALA A 57 -1.74 -5.47 40.07
C ALA A 57 -2.34 -6.13 41.32
N THR A 58 -3.32 -7.02 41.11
CA THR A 58 -3.92 -7.85 42.16
C THR A 58 -3.58 -9.30 41.90
N SER A 59 -3.73 -10.19 42.89
CA SER A 59 -3.36 -11.62 42.77
C SER A 59 -4.04 -12.37 41.62
N THR A 60 -5.04 -11.77 40.97
CA THR A 60 -5.79 -12.31 39.82
C THR A 60 -5.68 -11.46 38.56
N ASN A 61 -5.02 -10.29 38.57
CA ASN A 61 -4.94 -9.39 37.42
C ASN A 61 -3.57 -8.70 37.38
N GLY A 62 -2.81 -8.87 36.29
CA GLY A 62 -1.40 -8.46 36.15
C GLY A 62 -1.10 -6.95 36.20
N GLY A 63 -2.07 -6.09 36.54
CA GLY A 63 -1.91 -4.63 36.51
C GLY A 63 -1.92 -4.10 35.07
N LYS A 64 -2.55 -2.93 34.85
CA LYS A 64 -2.64 -2.33 33.51
C LYS A 64 -1.71 -1.13 33.40
N TYR A 65 -0.83 -1.16 32.42
CA TYR A 65 0.17 -0.13 32.15
C TYR A 65 -0.15 0.57 30.83
N VAL A 66 -0.25 1.89 30.88
CA VAL A 66 -0.54 2.73 29.71
C VAL A 66 0.74 3.49 29.32
N PRO A 67 1.27 3.32 28.10
CA PRO A 67 2.49 4.00 27.68
C PRO A 67 2.28 5.52 27.60
N ARG A 68 3.30 6.29 27.98
CA ARG A 68 3.31 7.76 27.92
C ARG A 68 3.76 8.25 26.55
N ALA A 69 3.03 7.83 25.52
CA ALA A 69 3.30 8.18 24.13
C ALA A 69 2.06 8.77 23.45
N ILE A 70 2.29 9.77 22.62
CA ILE A 70 1.30 10.27 21.66
C ILE A 70 1.90 10.10 20.28
N LEU A 71 1.27 9.24 19.47
CA LEU A 71 1.59 9.07 18.07
C LEU A 71 0.58 9.90 17.26
N LEU A 72 1.07 10.91 16.57
CA LEU A 72 0.30 11.83 15.74
C LEU A 72 0.61 11.51 14.30
N ASP A 73 -0.26 10.75 13.64
CA ASP A 73 -0.18 10.66 12.20
C ASP A 73 -0.63 12.00 11.57
N LEU A 74 0.24 12.58 10.75
CA LEU A 74 -0.03 13.82 10.03
C LEU A 74 -0.51 13.54 8.60
N GLU A 75 -0.48 12.29 8.15
CA GLU A 75 -1.00 11.89 6.85
C GLU A 75 -2.30 11.09 7.01
N PRO A 76 -3.47 11.74 6.95
CA PRO A 76 -4.71 11.00 6.86
C PRO A 76 -4.81 10.36 5.47
N ALA A 77 -4.82 9.02 5.48
CA ALA A 77 -5.35 8.14 4.45
C ALA A 77 -4.62 8.16 3.10
N VAL A 78 -4.05 7.03 2.71
CA VAL A 78 -4.49 6.13 1.62
C VAL A 78 -3.45 5.02 1.66
N ASN A 79 -3.81 3.89 2.27
CA ASN A 79 -3.00 2.71 2.12
C ASN A 79 -3.01 2.39 0.62
N MET A 80 -1.85 2.52 -0.05
CA MET A 80 -1.74 2.22 -1.49
C MET A 80 -2.19 0.77 -1.77
N VAL A 81 -2.16 -0.09 -0.75
CA VAL A 81 -2.60 -1.47 -0.76
C VAL A 81 -3.79 -1.61 0.21
N PRO A 82 -5.03 -1.35 -0.24
CA PRO A 82 -6.21 -1.52 0.62
C PRO A 82 -6.38 -2.99 1.07
N PHE A 83 -5.97 -3.94 0.23
CA PHE A 83 -6.00 -5.38 0.51
C PHE A 83 -4.62 -6.00 0.29
N PRO A 84 -4.07 -6.79 1.24
CA PRO A 84 -2.69 -7.29 1.18
C PRO A 84 -2.32 -8.01 -0.11
N ARG A 85 -3.26 -8.77 -0.71
CA ARG A 85 -3.03 -9.49 -1.97
C ARG A 85 -2.98 -8.59 -3.20
N LEU A 86 -3.64 -7.43 -3.16
CA LEU A 86 -3.74 -6.48 -4.27
C LEU A 86 -2.64 -5.40 -4.18
N HIS A 87 -1.38 -5.83 -4.10
CA HIS A 87 -0.21 -4.94 -3.93
C HIS A 87 0.58 -4.70 -5.23
N PHE A 88 0.04 -5.12 -6.39
CA PHE A 88 0.70 -4.94 -7.68
C PHE A 88 0.35 -3.59 -8.29
N PHE A 89 1.36 -2.73 -8.42
CA PHE A 89 1.18 -1.39 -8.96
C PHE A 89 1.44 -1.32 -10.46
N MET A 90 0.72 -0.40 -11.09
CA MET A 90 0.95 0.08 -12.45
C MET A 90 1.68 1.42 -12.39
N PRO A 91 3.02 1.44 -12.54
CA PRO A 91 3.75 2.68 -12.61
C PRO A 91 3.57 3.31 -14.00
N GLY A 92 3.48 4.63 -14.01
CA GLY A 92 3.49 5.45 -15.22
C GLY A 92 4.48 6.61 -15.06
N PHE A 93 4.98 7.13 -16.17
CA PHE A 93 5.86 8.29 -16.15
C PHE A 93 5.54 9.21 -17.31
N ALA A 94 5.48 10.51 -17.06
CA ALA A 94 5.38 11.51 -18.09
C ALA A 94 6.43 12.61 -17.87
N PRO A 95 7.07 13.11 -18.94
CA PRO A 95 6.88 12.72 -20.34
C PRO A 95 7.78 11.55 -20.77
N LEU A 96 7.26 10.66 -21.62
CA LEU A 96 8.07 9.70 -22.37
C LEU A 96 8.56 10.32 -23.68
N THR A 97 9.69 11.02 -23.61
CA THR A 97 10.30 11.65 -24.79
C THR A 97 11.65 11.01 -25.09
N SER A 98 11.93 10.84 -26.39
CA SER A 98 13.26 10.43 -26.84
C SER A 98 14.26 11.57 -26.59
N ARG A 99 15.54 11.22 -26.40
CA ARG A 99 16.62 12.18 -26.13
C ARG A 99 16.74 13.28 -27.19
N SER A 100 16.39 12.98 -28.45
CA SER A 100 16.45 13.94 -29.56
C SER A 100 15.27 14.93 -29.57
N MET A 101 14.12 14.55 -29.00
CA MET A 101 12.90 15.35 -29.05
C MET A 101 12.65 16.17 -27.78
N GLN A 102 13.43 15.94 -26.72
CA GLN A 102 13.34 16.64 -25.43
C GLN A 102 13.43 18.17 -25.52
N GLN A 103 14.15 18.73 -26.50
CA GLN A 103 14.30 20.19 -26.66
C GLN A 103 13.05 20.89 -27.22
N TYR A 104 12.15 20.14 -27.88
CA TYR A 104 10.98 20.70 -28.57
C TYR A 104 9.67 20.52 -27.80
N SER A 105 9.71 19.83 -26.67
CA SER A 105 8.55 19.60 -25.82
C SER A 105 8.41 20.75 -24.83
N ALA A 106 7.42 21.62 -25.06
CA ALA A 106 6.84 22.41 -23.97
C ALA A 106 5.98 21.46 -23.14
N LEU A 107 6.17 21.47 -21.82
CA LEU A 107 5.38 20.68 -20.89
C LEU A 107 4.70 21.66 -19.95
N SER A 108 3.41 21.45 -19.72
CA SER A 108 2.60 22.15 -18.74
C SER A 108 2.01 21.16 -17.74
N VAL A 109 1.53 21.65 -16.60
CA VAL A 109 0.88 20.80 -15.59
C VAL A 109 -0.33 20.06 -16.17
N PRO A 110 -1.25 20.69 -16.94
CA PRO A 110 -2.38 19.98 -17.55
C PRO A 110 -1.96 18.87 -18.52
N GLU A 111 -0.92 19.10 -19.33
CA GLU A 111 -0.40 18.08 -20.26
C GLU A 111 0.24 16.91 -19.52
N LEU A 112 0.99 17.17 -18.44
CA LEU A 112 1.56 16.13 -17.58
C LEU A 112 0.46 15.29 -16.94
N THR A 113 -0.58 15.94 -16.40
CA THR A 113 -1.72 15.25 -15.78
C THR A 113 -2.48 14.42 -16.82
N GLN A 114 -2.71 14.93 -18.02
CA GLN A 114 -3.38 14.17 -19.08
C GLN A 114 -2.55 12.95 -19.54
N GLN A 115 -1.25 13.15 -19.76
CA GLN A 115 -0.33 12.08 -20.14
C GLN A 115 -0.19 11.02 -19.05
N MET A 116 -0.33 11.40 -17.78
CA MET A 116 -0.25 10.49 -16.65
C MET A 116 -1.31 9.38 -16.68
N PHE A 117 -2.50 9.69 -17.18
CA PHE A 117 -3.61 8.74 -17.31
C PHE A 117 -3.74 8.16 -18.74
N ASP A 118 -2.79 8.43 -19.64
CA ASP A 118 -2.76 7.82 -20.96
C ASP A 118 -2.10 6.43 -20.91
N ALA A 119 -2.71 5.44 -21.54
CA ALA A 119 -2.23 4.05 -21.56
C ALA A 119 -0.82 3.94 -22.17
N LYS A 120 -0.45 4.86 -23.07
CA LYS A 120 0.87 4.92 -23.71
C LYS A 120 2.02 5.23 -22.76
N ASN A 121 1.71 5.83 -21.61
CA ASN A 121 2.69 6.26 -20.63
C ASN A 121 2.82 5.30 -19.44
N MET A 122 2.04 4.21 -19.45
CA MET A 122 2.14 3.13 -18.47
C MET A 122 3.34 2.24 -18.78
N MET A 123 4.04 1.83 -17.72
CA MET A 123 5.17 0.91 -17.81
C MET A 123 4.74 -0.56 -17.74
N ALA A 124 3.49 -0.80 -17.32
CA ALA A 124 2.84 -2.10 -17.47
C ALA A 124 2.00 -2.10 -18.76
N ALA A 125 2.10 -3.16 -19.54
CA ALA A 125 1.36 -3.32 -20.79
C ALA A 125 -0.10 -3.75 -20.53
N CYS A 126 -0.88 -2.80 -20.00
CA CYS A 126 -2.29 -2.89 -19.64
C CYS A 126 -2.97 -1.54 -19.94
N ASP A 127 -4.26 -1.54 -20.32
CA ASP A 127 -5.01 -0.30 -20.47
C ASP A 127 -5.77 0.03 -19.17
N PRO A 128 -5.45 1.15 -18.49
CA PRO A 128 -6.17 1.54 -17.26
C PRO A 128 -7.66 1.77 -17.45
N ARG A 129 -8.15 1.95 -18.70
CA ARG A 129 -9.57 2.14 -19.01
C ARG A 129 -10.38 0.85 -18.94
N HIS A 130 -9.73 -0.32 -18.96
CA HIS A 130 -10.41 -1.61 -18.83
C HIS A 130 -10.68 -2.01 -17.37
N GLY A 131 -10.24 -1.19 -16.41
CA GLY A 131 -10.48 -1.42 -14.99
C GLY A 131 -10.83 -0.14 -14.25
N ARG A 132 -10.73 -0.21 -12.92
CA ARG A 132 -10.90 0.91 -12.00
C ARG A 132 -9.64 1.10 -11.17
N TYR A 133 -9.38 2.32 -10.76
CA TYR A 133 -8.33 2.68 -9.82
C TYR A 133 -8.85 2.48 -8.41
N LEU A 134 -8.16 1.63 -7.65
CA LEU A 134 -8.35 1.50 -6.20
C LEU A 134 -7.71 2.71 -5.52
N THR A 135 -6.41 2.91 -5.76
CA THR A 135 -5.62 4.01 -5.19
C THR A 135 -4.64 4.55 -6.22
N VAL A 136 -4.30 5.82 -6.11
CA VAL A 136 -3.37 6.50 -7.00
C VAL A 136 -2.44 7.39 -6.21
N ALA A 137 -1.14 7.30 -6.47
CA ALA A 137 -0.16 8.28 -6.07
C ALA A 137 0.44 8.97 -7.32
N ALA A 138 0.37 10.30 -7.35
CA ALA A 138 0.89 11.14 -8.41
C ALA A 138 1.99 12.06 -7.83
N VAL A 139 3.23 11.84 -8.26
CA VAL A 139 4.39 12.62 -7.82
C VAL A 139 4.84 13.54 -8.95
N PHE A 140 4.57 14.83 -8.79
CA PHE A 140 5.03 15.86 -9.69
C PHE A 140 6.40 16.38 -9.24
N ARG A 141 7.30 16.59 -10.20
CA ARG A 141 8.66 17.09 -9.95
C ARG A 141 8.98 18.26 -10.86
N GLY A 142 9.57 19.31 -10.30
CA GLY A 142 9.92 20.56 -10.98
C GLY A 142 9.19 21.77 -10.40
N ARG A 143 9.58 22.97 -10.86
CA ARG A 143 8.98 24.22 -10.38
C ARG A 143 7.59 24.41 -10.97
N MET A 144 6.56 24.18 -10.17
CA MET A 144 5.16 24.35 -10.56
C MET A 144 4.30 24.82 -9.38
N SER A 145 3.10 25.32 -9.67
CA SER A 145 2.16 25.76 -8.65
C SER A 145 1.41 24.55 -8.08
N MET A 146 1.50 24.31 -6.77
CA MET A 146 0.72 23.24 -6.10
C MET A 146 -0.78 23.40 -6.34
N LYS A 147 -1.28 24.64 -6.31
CA LYS A 147 -2.68 24.94 -6.59
C LYS A 147 -3.11 24.47 -7.98
N GLU A 148 -2.27 24.66 -9.00
CA GLU A 148 -2.57 24.23 -10.37
C GLU A 148 -2.59 22.70 -10.48
N VAL A 149 -1.65 22.02 -9.80
CA VAL A 149 -1.62 20.55 -9.74
C VAL A 149 -2.91 20.00 -9.14
N ASP A 150 -3.34 20.54 -8.00
CA ASP A 150 -4.54 20.08 -7.32
C ASP A 150 -5.81 20.33 -8.15
N GLU A 151 -5.92 21.51 -8.78
CA GLU A 151 -7.04 21.83 -9.68
C GLU A 151 -7.10 20.87 -10.89
N GLN A 152 -5.95 20.56 -11.50
CA GLN A 152 -5.91 19.62 -12.63
C GLN A 152 -6.24 18.20 -12.22
N MET A 153 -5.74 17.75 -11.07
CA MET A 153 -6.00 16.41 -10.54
C MET A 153 -7.47 16.22 -10.17
N LEU A 154 -8.08 17.23 -9.53
CA LEU A 154 -9.51 17.24 -9.25
C LEU A 154 -10.34 17.27 -10.54
N SER A 155 -9.91 18.04 -11.55
CA SER A 155 -10.60 18.07 -12.86
C SER A 155 -10.62 16.70 -13.54
N VAL A 156 -9.51 15.96 -13.49
CA VAL A 156 -9.44 14.63 -14.08
C VAL A 156 -10.30 13.63 -13.32
N GLN A 157 -10.27 13.63 -11.98
CA GLN A 157 -11.12 12.77 -11.17
C GLN A 157 -12.61 13.02 -11.46
N ASN A 158 -13.04 14.28 -11.51
CA ASN A 158 -14.44 14.61 -11.78
C ASN A 158 -14.90 14.24 -13.19
N LYS A 159 -14.02 14.35 -14.20
CA LYS A 159 -14.34 13.97 -15.59
C LYS A 159 -14.41 12.46 -15.79
N ASN A 160 -13.62 11.72 -15.03
CA ASN A 160 -13.37 10.30 -15.19
C ASN A 160 -13.80 9.50 -13.96
N SER A 161 -14.79 9.98 -13.21
CA SER A 161 -15.17 9.41 -11.90
C SER A 161 -15.51 7.93 -11.96
N SER A 162 -16.08 7.46 -13.08
CA SER A 162 -16.39 6.04 -13.31
C SER A 162 -15.19 5.09 -13.29
N TYR A 163 -13.98 5.62 -13.49
CA TYR A 163 -12.72 4.86 -13.46
C TYR A 163 -12.08 4.84 -12.07
N PHE A 164 -12.61 5.55 -11.09
CA PHE A 164 -12.16 5.51 -9.71
C PHE A 164 -13.22 4.78 -8.88
N VAL A 165 -12.78 3.95 -7.93
CA VAL A 165 -13.73 3.33 -7.01
C VAL A 165 -14.34 4.39 -6.08
N GLU A 166 -15.66 4.33 -5.89
CA GLU A 166 -16.41 5.33 -5.11
C GLU A 166 -16.34 5.05 -3.60
N TRP A 167 -16.11 3.80 -3.21
CA TRP A 167 -16.10 3.34 -1.82
C TRP A 167 -14.79 3.65 -1.08
N ILE A 168 -13.67 3.93 -1.78
CA ILE A 168 -12.47 4.50 -1.17
C ILE A 168 -12.52 6.03 -1.31
N PRO A 169 -12.85 6.78 -0.25
CA PRO A 169 -12.83 8.23 -0.31
C PRO A 169 -11.39 8.75 -0.47
N ASN A 170 -11.21 9.80 -1.28
CA ASN A 170 -9.94 10.49 -1.47
C ASN A 170 -8.77 9.56 -1.87
N ASN A 171 -9.03 8.59 -2.75
CA ASN A 171 -8.08 7.56 -3.15
C ASN A 171 -6.90 8.04 -4.03
N VAL A 172 -6.90 9.31 -4.44
CA VAL A 172 -5.82 9.92 -5.21
C VAL A 172 -5.01 10.87 -4.35
N LYS A 173 -3.69 10.66 -4.30
CA LYS A 173 -2.74 11.51 -3.58
C LYS A 173 -1.75 12.17 -4.52
N THR A 174 -1.53 13.45 -4.29
CA THR A 174 -0.62 14.29 -5.05
C THR A 174 0.56 14.69 -4.17
N ALA A 175 1.76 14.57 -4.70
CA ALA A 175 2.97 15.06 -4.08
C ALA A 175 3.72 15.94 -5.08
N VAL A 176 4.28 17.06 -4.60
CA VAL A 176 5.05 17.99 -5.43
C VAL A 176 6.45 18.11 -4.85
N CYS A 177 7.46 17.92 -5.70
CA CYS A 177 8.87 18.08 -5.37
C CYS A 177 9.50 19.14 -6.27
N ASP A 178 10.12 20.17 -5.68
CA ASP A 178 10.73 21.26 -6.43
C ASP A 178 11.95 20.83 -7.28
N ILE A 179 12.55 19.68 -6.96
CA ILE A 179 13.78 19.19 -7.62
C ILE A 179 13.41 18.26 -8.78
N PRO A 180 13.54 18.71 -10.05
CA PRO A 180 13.26 17.87 -11.20
C PRO A 180 14.35 16.80 -11.43
N PRO A 181 14.05 15.73 -12.18
CA PRO A 181 15.05 14.75 -12.59
C PRO A 181 16.04 15.32 -13.61
N LYS A 182 17.20 14.68 -13.75
CA LYS A 182 18.24 15.11 -14.68
C LYS A 182 17.73 15.09 -16.13
N GLY A 183 17.87 16.22 -16.83
CA GLY A 183 17.49 16.35 -18.25
C GLY A 183 16.06 16.79 -18.51
N LEU A 184 15.24 17.00 -17.48
CA LEU A 184 13.87 17.50 -17.60
C LEU A 184 13.67 18.72 -16.70
N LYS A 185 12.80 19.65 -17.11
CA LYS A 185 12.39 20.79 -16.28
C LYS A 185 11.22 20.43 -15.36
N MET A 186 10.32 19.59 -15.85
CA MET A 186 9.16 19.06 -15.13
C MET A 186 8.91 17.62 -15.55
N SER A 187 8.38 16.82 -14.62
CA SER A 187 7.93 15.44 -14.86
C SER A 187 6.85 15.06 -13.87
N SER A 188 5.99 14.11 -14.22
CA SER A 188 5.09 13.42 -13.31
C SER A 188 5.42 11.93 -13.30
N THR A 189 5.41 11.34 -12.10
CA THR A 189 5.47 9.90 -11.89
C THR A 189 4.16 9.47 -11.29
N PHE A 190 3.62 8.38 -11.79
CA PHE A 190 2.34 7.82 -11.42
C PHE A 190 2.54 6.44 -10.86
N ILE A 191 1.81 6.13 -9.80
CA ILE A 191 1.70 4.79 -9.24
C ILE A 191 0.21 4.56 -9.04
N GLY A 192 -0.38 3.71 -9.88
CA GLY A 192 -1.79 3.34 -9.75
C GLY A 192 -1.90 1.91 -9.25
N ASN A 193 -2.68 1.70 -8.18
CA ASN A 193 -3.25 0.39 -7.90
C ASN A 193 -4.57 0.29 -8.68
N THR A 194 -4.58 -0.52 -9.73
CA THR A 194 -5.72 -0.64 -10.64
C THR A 194 -6.05 -2.10 -10.90
N THR A 195 -7.34 -2.40 -10.97
CA THR A 195 -7.84 -3.74 -11.33
C THR A 195 -7.45 -4.12 -12.76
N ALA A 196 -7.09 -3.17 -13.63
CA ALA A 196 -6.62 -3.44 -14.99
C ALA A 196 -5.31 -4.24 -15.03
N ILE A 197 -4.55 -4.29 -13.92
CA ILE A 197 -3.31 -5.09 -13.84
C ILE A 197 -3.57 -6.59 -14.06
N GLN A 198 -4.81 -7.04 -13.87
CA GLN A 198 -5.22 -8.41 -14.15
C GLN A 198 -4.95 -8.85 -15.60
N GLU A 199 -4.91 -7.93 -16.57
CA GLU A 199 -4.58 -8.26 -17.97
C GLU A 199 -3.14 -8.80 -18.11
N LEU A 200 -2.22 -8.26 -17.33
CA LEU A 200 -0.84 -8.73 -17.30
C LEU A 200 -0.77 -10.17 -16.78
N PHE A 201 -1.49 -10.45 -15.69
CA PHE A 201 -1.56 -11.78 -15.10
C PHE A 201 -2.27 -12.78 -16.00
N LYS A 202 -3.39 -12.41 -16.64
CA LYS A 202 -4.06 -13.23 -17.65
C LYS A 202 -3.12 -13.61 -18.80
N ARG A 203 -2.34 -12.66 -19.31
CA ARG A 203 -1.35 -12.93 -20.37
C ARG A 203 -0.25 -13.90 -19.93
N ILE A 204 0.26 -13.76 -18.70
CA ILE A 204 1.28 -14.68 -18.15
C ILE A 204 0.66 -16.06 -17.93
N SER A 205 -0.54 -16.12 -17.35
CA SER A 205 -1.28 -17.37 -17.11
C SER A 205 -1.52 -18.14 -18.42
N GLU A 206 -2.01 -17.48 -19.47
CA GLU A 206 -2.22 -18.13 -20.79
C GLU A 206 -0.93 -18.73 -21.39
N GLN A 207 0.19 -18.00 -21.31
CA GLN A 207 1.49 -18.48 -21.78
C GLN A 207 2.00 -19.65 -20.94
N PHE A 208 1.86 -19.54 -19.62
CA PHE A 208 2.22 -20.59 -18.67
C PHE A 208 1.40 -21.86 -18.92
N THR A 209 0.07 -21.76 -18.95
CA THR A 209 -0.84 -22.89 -19.21
C THR A 209 -0.52 -23.55 -20.56
N ALA A 210 -0.23 -22.79 -21.61
CA ALA A 210 0.13 -23.34 -22.91
C ALA A 210 1.42 -24.18 -22.89
N MET A 211 2.41 -23.77 -22.10
CA MET A 211 3.67 -24.49 -21.90
C MET A 211 3.50 -25.69 -20.96
N PHE A 212 2.80 -25.49 -19.84
CA PHE A 212 2.59 -26.48 -18.79
C PHE A 212 1.74 -27.66 -19.26
N ARG A 213 0.68 -27.42 -20.05
CA ARG A 213 -0.13 -28.48 -20.69
C ARG A 213 0.69 -29.44 -21.56
N ARG A 214 1.81 -28.96 -22.12
CA ARG A 214 2.74 -29.77 -22.94
C ARG A 214 3.89 -30.35 -22.13
N LYS A 215 3.95 -30.08 -20.82
CA LYS A 215 5.07 -30.39 -19.92
C LYS A 215 6.43 -29.97 -20.49
N ALA A 216 6.46 -28.88 -21.26
CA ALA A 216 7.68 -28.41 -21.90
C ALA A 216 8.65 -27.86 -20.85
N PHE A 217 9.92 -28.28 -20.89
CA PHE A 217 11.00 -27.87 -19.97
C PHE A 217 10.76 -28.18 -18.47
N LEU A 218 9.74 -28.98 -18.13
CA LEU A 218 9.39 -29.28 -16.73
C LEU A 218 10.52 -30.00 -15.97
N HIS A 219 11.25 -30.87 -16.66
CA HIS A 219 12.38 -31.62 -16.11
C HIS A 219 13.52 -30.76 -15.55
N TRP A 220 13.66 -29.50 -15.98
CA TRP A 220 14.66 -28.58 -15.41
C TRP A 220 14.30 -28.16 -13.99
N TYR A 221 13.02 -28.13 -13.65
CA TYR A 221 12.55 -27.75 -12.32
C TYR A 221 12.44 -28.98 -11.42
N THR A 222 11.87 -30.07 -11.93
CA THR A 222 11.76 -31.31 -11.15
C THR A 222 13.12 -31.97 -10.89
N GLY A 223 14.11 -31.73 -11.76
CA GLY A 223 15.50 -32.14 -11.54
C GLY A 223 16.20 -31.43 -10.38
N GLU A 224 15.75 -30.22 -10.03
CA GLU A 224 16.26 -29.42 -8.90
C GLU A 224 15.45 -29.65 -7.61
N GLY A 225 14.44 -30.53 -7.66
CA GLY A 225 13.66 -30.95 -6.48
C GLY A 225 12.28 -30.33 -6.34
N MET A 226 11.80 -29.55 -7.32
CA MET A 226 10.41 -29.07 -7.35
C MET A 226 9.42 -30.18 -7.72
N ASP A 227 8.20 -30.10 -7.21
CA ASP A 227 7.12 -31.02 -7.60
C ASP A 227 6.20 -30.40 -8.67
N GLU A 228 5.61 -31.23 -9.53
CA GLU A 228 4.60 -30.76 -10.50
C GLU A 228 3.37 -30.13 -9.81
N MET A 229 3.10 -30.53 -8.56
CA MET A 229 2.01 -29.97 -7.76
C MET A 229 2.23 -28.48 -7.45
N GLU A 230 3.47 -28.06 -7.20
CA GLU A 230 3.80 -26.64 -6.93
C GLU A 230 3.47 -25.73 -8.14
N PHE A 231 3.61 -26.25 -9.36
CA PHE A 231 3.21 -25.54 -10.59
C PHE A 231 1.69 -25.36 -10.67
N THR A 232 0.95 -26.37 -10.23
CA THR A 232 -0.53 -26.34 -10.24
C THR A 232 -1.04 -25.38 -9.16
N GLU A 233 -0.42 -25.37 -7.98
CA GLU A 233 -0.73 -24.43 -6.90
C GLU A 233 -0.43 -22.99 -7.32
N ALA A 234 0.72 -22.75 -7.95
CA ALA A 234 1.06 -21.42 -8.46
C ALA A 234 0.10 -20.93 -9.55
N GLU A 235 -0.34 -21.81 -10.46
CA GLU A 235 -1.36 -21.50 -11.46
C GLU A 235 -2.71 -21.16 -10.80
N SER A 236 -3.13 -21.93 -9.80
CA SER A 236 -4.35 -21.67 -9.04
C SER A 236 -4.29 -20.31 -8.34
N ASN A 237 -3.23 -20.05 -7.55
CA ASN A 237 -3.06 -18.81 -6.81
C ASN A 237 -3.08 -17.57 -7.72
N MET A 238 -2.50 -17.68 -8.92
CA MET A 238 -2.52 -16.62 -9.92
C MET A 238 -3.93 -16.36 -10.46
N ASN A 239 -4.69 -17.43 -10.73
CA ASN A 239 -6.07 -17.31 -11.21
C ASN A 239 -7.01 -16.77 -10.11
N ASP A 240 -6.75 -17.12 -8.85
CA ASP A 240 -7.47 -16.58 -7.70
C ASP A 240 -7.22 -15.08 -7.56
N LEU A 241 -5.96 -14.64 -7.69
CA LEU A 241 -5.62 -13.20 -7.70
C LEU A 241 -6.33 -12.44 -8.83
N VAL A 242 -6.41 -13.01 -10.03
CA VAL A 242 -7.14 -12.42 -11.16
C VAL A 242 -8.64 -12.31 -10.85
N SER A 243 -9.20 -13.32 -10.18
CA SER A 243 -10.61 -13.34 -9.79
C SER A 243 -10.92 -12.30 -8.73
N GLU A 244 -10.02 -12.10 -7.76
CA GLU A 244 -10.11 -11.03 -6.76
C GLU A 244 -10.12 -9.65 -7.42
N TYR A 245 -9.18 -9.38 -8.34
CA TYR A 245 -9.19 -8.11 -9.09
C TYR A 245 -10.48 -7.88 -9.87
N GLN A 246 -11.09 -8.94 -10.42
CA GLN A 246 -12.36 -8.85 -11.13
C GLN A 246 -13.52 -8.53 -10.17
N GLN A 247 -13.55 -9.15 -8.98
CA GLN A 247 -14.56 -8.91 -7.97
C GLN A 247 -14.58 -7.43 -7.54
N TYR A 248 -13.43 -6.85 -7.18
CA TYR A 248 -13.36 -5.45 -6.78
C TYR A 248 -13.58 -4.45 -7.92
N GLN A 249 -13.41 -4.89 -9.17
CA GLN A 249 -13.75 -4.07 -10.33
C GLN A 249 -15.26 -3.90 -10.48
N GLU A 250 -16.03 -4.95 -10.17
CA GLU A 250 -17.49 -4.99 -10.25
C GLU A 250 -18.17 -4.50 -8.97
N ALA A 251 -17.47 -4.56 -7.83
CA ALA A 251 -17.96 -4.13 -6.53
C ALA A 251 -18.56 -2.72 -6.57
N THR A 252 -19.75 -2.60 -5.97
CA THR A 252 -20.44 -1.33 -5.77
C THR A 252 -20.41 -0.94 -4.30
N ALA A 253 -20.55 0.36 -4.00
CA ALA A 253 -20.46 0.87 -2.62
C ALA A 253 -21.52 0.29 -1.65
N GLU A 254 -22.54 -0.39 -2.15
CA GLU A 254 -23.56 -1.07 -1.33
C GLU A 254 -23.11 -2.46 -0.84
N GLU A 255 -22.12 -3.09 -1.50
CA GLU A 255 -21.64 -4.45 -1.19
C GLU A 255 -20.46 -4.46 -0.19
N ASP A 256 -19.85 -3.30 0.10
CA ASP A 256 -18.68 -3.17 0.99
C ASP A 256 -19.02 -3.27 2.49
N PHE A 257 -20.26 -2.99 2.88
CA PHE A 257 -20.67 -3.14 4.29
C PHE A 257 -20.62 -4.59 4.77
N GLU A 258 -20.60 -5.57 3.87
CA GLU A 258 -20.45 -7.00 4.21
C GLU A 258 -19.00 -7.50 4.04
N ALA A 259 -18.13 -6.77 3.32
CA ALA A 259 -16.76 -7.18 3.06
C ALA A 259 -15.77 -6.78 4.17
N GLU A 260 -15.99 -5.64 4.85
CA GLU A 260 -15.21 -5.27 6.04
C GLU A 260 -15.46 -6.22 7.22
N GLU A 261 -16.68 -6.72 7.43
CA GLU A 261 -16.96 -7.72 8.49
C GLU A 261 -16.24 -9.07 8.21
N CYS A 262 -16.07 -9.44 6.93
CA CYS A 262 -15.44 -10.71 6.58
C CYS A 262 -13.90 -10.68 6.63
N ALA A 263 -13.27 -9.50 6.48
CA ALA A 263 -11.82 -9.34 6.61
C ALA A 263 -11.37 -9.40 8.08
N ASP A 264 -12.14 -8.80 8.98
CA ASP A 264 -11.90 -8.86 10.42
C ASP A 264 -12.04 -10.30 10.97
N ASP A 265 -12.97 -11.10 10.41
CA ASP A 265 -13.15 -12.51 10.79
C ASP A 265 -12.02 -13.44 10.30
N PHE A 266 -11.33 -13.10 9.20
CA PHE A 266 -10.18 -13.88 8.71
C PHE A 266 -8.91 -13.63 9.55
N GLU A 267 -8.67 -12.40 10.02
CA GLU A 267 -7.57 -12.12 10.96
C GLU A 267 -7.80 -12.79 12.33
N ALA A 268 -9.05 -13.01 12.72
CA ALA A 268 -9.39 -13.75 13.95
C ALA A 268 -9.11 -15.26 13.85
N CYS A 269 -9.23 -15.87 12.66
CA CYS A 269 -9.02 -17.31 12.47
C CYS A 269 -7.55 -17.73 12.34
N GLU A 270 -6.61 -16.83 12.00
CA GLU A 270 -5.17 -17.15 11.98
C GLU A 270 -4.51 -17.11 13.38
N GLN A 271 -5.26 -16.74 14.43
CA GLN A 271 -4.75 -16.67 15.81
C GLN A 271 -5.26 -17.78 16.75
N GLU A 272 -5.91 -18.83 16.24
CA GLU A 272 -6.25 -20.04 17.02
C GLU A 272 -5.36 -21.25 16.71
#